data_AF-A0A2A4WYG8-F1
#
_entry.id   AF-A0A2A4WYG8-F1
#
_cell.length_a   1.000
_cell.length_b   1.000
_cell.length_c   1.000
_cell.angle_alpha   90.00
_cell.angle_beta   90.00
_cell.angle_gamma   90.00
#
_symmetry.space_group_name_H-M   'P 1'
#
loop_
_entity.id
_entity.type
_entity.pdbx_description
1 polymer ?
#
loop_
_entity_poly.entity_id
_entity_poly.type
_entity_poly.pdbx_seq_one_letter_code
_entity_poly.pdbx_strand_id
1 'polypeptide(L)'
;MNFNTVKTFLTLLGIVSLVSCTDQAAVSDADGSAQPRANISREEAPEPISVKRWSSAEQVVLGREVFTQNCAVCHGAEAQGTVGDWREKLDDGSFPPPPLNGSAHAWHHPQEILLRVIDYGGEAMGGKMPAFIDVLEQNEKLAAVAYFQSFWTDEIYQQWMQMGGAN
;
A
#
# COMPACT_ATOMS: atom_id res chain seq x y z
N MET A 1 6.83 -24.38 37.76
CA MET A 1 7.43 -23.46 38.74
C MET A 1 8.83 -23.10 38.25
N ASN A 2 9.06 -21.83 37.93
CA ASN A 2 10.30 -21.09 38.22
C ASN A 2 10.09 -19.63 37.74
N PHE A 3 10.00 -18.75 38.74
CA PHE A 3 9.87 -17.30 38.61
C PHE A 3 11.26 -16.69 38.43
N ASN A 4 11.42 -15.74 37.51
CA ASN A 4 12.52 -14.77 37.55
C ASN A 4 12.01 -13.35 37.27
N THR A 5 11.62 -12.71 38.37
CA THR A 5 11.97 -11.36 38.83
C THR A 5 12.40 -10.30 37.80
N VAL A 6 11.44 -9.43 37.48
CA VAL A 6 11.45 -7.95 37.49
C VAL A 6 12.80 -7.22 37.59
N LYS A 7 13.04 -6.30 36.65
CA LYS A 7 13.71 -5.03 36.95
C LYS A 7 13.14 -3.88 36.11
N THR A 8 12.14 -3.23 36.66
CA THR A 8 11.59 -1.93 36.28
C THR A 8 12.67 -0.86 36.42
N PHE A 9 13.01 -0.17 35.35
CA PHE A 9 13.80 1.06 35.40
C PHE A 9 12.85 2.26 35.26
N LEU A 10 12.58 2.90 36.39
CA LEU A 10 11.82 4.14 36.53
C LEU A 10 12.83 5.28 36.73
N THR A 11 12.97 6.15 35.73
CA THR A 11 13.77 7.39 35.80
C THR A 11 13.31 8.31 34.69
N LEU A 12 13.14 9.61 34.86
CA LEU A 12 12.91 10.50 36.00
C LEU A 12 12.40 11.80 35.35
N LEU A 13 11.43 12.45 35.99
CA LEU A 13 10.89 13.76 35.62
C LEU A 13 12.01 14.81 35.47
N GLY A 14 11.92 15.65 34.43
CA GLY A 14 12.81 16.80 34.25
C GLY A 14 12.12 17.93 33.48
N ILE A 15 11.11 18.54 34.10
CA ILE A 15 10.51 19.79 33.64
C ILE A 15 11.37 20.92 34.23
N VAL A 16 12.08 21.66 33.37
CA VAL A 16 12.71 22.93 33.74
C VAL A 16 12.11 24.02 32.86
N SER A 17 11.18 24.75 33.44
CA SER A 17 10.67 26.02 32.92
C SER A 17 11.64 27.12 33.35
N LEU A 18 12.18 27.88 32.39
CA LEU A 18 12.77 29.18 32.67
C LEU A 18 12.01 30.24 31.87
N VAL A 19 11.18 30.97 32.61
CA VAL A 19 10.67 32.29 32.27
C VAL A 19 11.86 33.23 32.20
N SER A 20 11.96 34.01 31.12
CA SER A 20 12.75 35.23 31.12
C SER A 20 11.98 36.31 30.38
N CYS A 21 11.41 37.23 31.15
CA CYS A 21 10.94 38.52 30.69
C CYS A 21 12.04 39.55 31.01
N THR A 22 12.46 40.34 30.02
CA THR A 22 12.86 41.73 30.30
C THR A 22 12.60 42.61 29.08
N ASP A 23 11.78 43.64 29.33
CA ASP A 23 11.71 44.95 28.65
C ASP A 23 13.11 45.62 28.62
N GLN A 24 13.48 46.61 27.81
CA GLN A 24 12.79 47.58 26.97
C GLN A 24 13.86 48.22 26.05
N ALA A 25 13.47 48.75 24.88
CA ALA A 25 13.82 50.12 24.46
C ALA A 25 13.23 50.43 23.08
N ALA A 26 12.48 51.53 23.05
CA ALA A 26 12.01 52.18 21.84
C ALA A 26 13.17 52.76 21.03
N VAL A 27 13.13 52.57 19.72
CA VAL A 27 13.72 53.51 18.76
C VAL A 27 12.63 53.89 17.77
N SER A 28 12.34 55.18 17.77
CA SER A 28 11.49 55.85 16.81
C SER A 28 12.32 56.09 15.57
N ASP A 29 11.85 55.63 14.41
CA ASP A 29 12.17 56.27 13.14
C ASP A 29 10.95 56.21 12.23
N ALA A 30 10.56 57.40 11.79
CA ALA A 30 9.50 57.63 10.84
C ALA A 30 10.05 57.40 9.43
N ASP A 31 9.39 56.55 8.64
CA ASP A 31 9.26 56.78 7.21
C ASP A 31 7.99 56.12 6.68
N GLY A 32 7.34 56.81 5.75
CA GLY A 32 6.03 56.48 5.24
C GLY A 32 6.04 55.29 4.29
N SER A 33 5.03 54.42 4.44
CA SER A 33 4.24 53.90 3.33
C SER A 33 3.12 53.03 3.88
N ALA A 34 1.89 53.49 3.69
CA ALA A 34 0.70 52.68 3.91
C ALA A 34 0.65 51.55 2.87
N GLN A 35 1.22 50.39 3.20
CA GLN A 35 0.93 49.17 2.47
C GLN A 35 -0.38 48.55 2.98
N PRO A 36 -1.33 48.20 2.09
CA PRO A 36 -2.54 47.52 2.49
C PRO A 36 -2.21 46.14 3.09
N ARG A 37 -2.92 45.85 4.18
CA ARG A 37 -2.84 44.63 4.98
C ARG A 37 -2.90 43.38 4.10
N ALA A 38 -1.99 42.46 4.41
CA ALA A 38 -1.95 41.09 3.97
C ALA A 38 -3.35 40.43 3.99
N ASN A 39 -3.89 40.13 2.81
CA ASN A 39 -4.76 38.98 2.63
C ASN A 39 -3.84 37.78 2.34
N ILE A 40 -3.27 37.21 3.40
CA ILE A 40 -2.78 35.83 3.34
C ILE A 40 -4.03 34.97 3.39
N SER A 41 -4.55 34.64 2.22
CA SER A 41 -5.40 33.48 2.05
C SER A 41 -4.64 32.32 2.68
N ARG A 42 -5.20 31.70 3.72
CA ARG A 42 -4.67 30.41 4.18
C ARG A 42 -4.75 29.49 2.99
N GLU A 43 -3.60 29.11 2.46
CA GLU A 43 -3.49 27.96 1.58
C GLU A 43 -3.85 26.77 2.45
N GLU A 44 -5.12 26.38 2.35
CA GLU A 44 -5.68 25.20 2.96
C GLU A 44 -4.81 24.02 2.53
N ALA A 45 -4.21 23.35 3.50
CA ALA A 45 -3.34 22.22 3.24
C ALA A 45 -4.10 21.24 2.33
N PRO A 46 -3.48 20.71 1.27
CA PRO A 46 -4.18 19.89 0.32
C PRO A 46 -4.82 18.70 1.04
N GLU A 47 -6.15 18.61 0.98
CA GLU A 47 -6.91 17.44 1.42
C GLU A 47 -6.27 16.20 0.80
N PRO A 48 -6.04 15.12 1.58
CA PRO A 48 -5.43 13.90 1.06
C PRO A 48 -6.28 13.41 -0.12
N ILE A 49 -5.66 13.30 -1.30
CA ILE A 49 -6.32 12.83 -2.52
C ILE A 49 -6.63 11.35 -2.34
N SER A 50 -7.82 11.05 -1.81
CA SER A 50 -8.34 9.68 -1.71
C SER A 50 -8.66 9.17 -3.11
N VAL A 51 -7.90 8.19 -3.60
CA VAL A 51 -8.13 7.59 -4.91
C VAL A 51 -9.34 6.66 -4.87
N LYS A 52 -10.35 6.92 -5.71
CA LYS A 52 -11.49 6.02 -5.87
C LYS A 52 -11.04 4.68 -6.51
N ARG A 53 -11.23 3.58 -5.77
CA ARG A 53 -10.95 2.22 -6.25
C ARG A 53 -12.15 1.65 -7.03
N TRP A 54 -11.90 0.75 -7.98
CA TRP A 54 -12.95 0.08 -8.77
C TRP A 54 -13.73 -0.96 -7.95
N SER A 55 -13.07 -1.56 -6.95
CA SER A 55 -13.63 -2.60 -6.11
C SER A 55 -14.34 -2.04 -4.89
N SER A 56 -15.36 -2.75 -4.42
CA SER A 56 -16.04 -2.46 -3.15
C SER A 56 -15.35 -3.15 -1.96
N ALA A 57 -15.67 -2.72 -0.74
CA ALA A 57 -15.16 -3.35 0.48
C ALA A 57 -15.62 -4.83 0.59
N GLU A 58 -16.84 -5.13 0.17
CA GLU A 58 -17.41 -6.48 0.15
C GLU A 58 -16.64 -7.38 -0.82
N GLN A 59 -16.25 -6.87 -1.99
CA GLN A 59 -15.41 -7.61 -2.94
C GLN A 59 -14.02 -7.90 -2.37
N VAL A 60 -13.43 -6.97 -1.62
CA VAL A 60 -12.15 -7.21 -0.93
C VAL A 60 -12.28 -8.27 0.16
N VAL A 61 -13.40 -8.28 0.90
CA VAL A 61 -13.69 -9.30 1.93
C VAL A 61 -13.83 -10.68 1.31
N LEU A 62 -14.67 -10.84 0.28
CA LEU A 62 -14.78 -12.09 -0.48
C LEU A 62 -13.43 -12.49 -1.07
N GLY A 63 -12.71 -11.51 -1.61
CA GLY A 63 -11.42 -11.70 -2.23
C GLY A 63 -10.37 -12.26 -1.29
N ARG A 64 -10.37 -11.84 -0.02
CA ARG A 64 -9.50 -12.41 1.01
C ARG A 64 -9.76 -13.90 1.20
N GLU A 65 -11.03 -14.30 1.25
CA GLU A 65 -11.41 -15.71 1.44
C GLU A 65 -10.98 -16.55 0.23
N VAL A 66 -11.28 -16.09 -0.99
CA VAL A 66 -10.89 -16.75 -2.24
C VAL A 66 -9.37 -16.84 -2.34
N PHE A 67 -8.66 -15.73 -2.11
CA PHE A 67 -7.21 -15.66 -2.24
C PHE A 67 -6.49 -16.54 -1.21
N THR A 68 -6.98 -16.58 0.04
CA THR A 68 -6.42 -17.43 1.10
C THR A 68 -6.51 -18.91 0.73
N GLN A 69 -7.65 -19.33 0.16
CA GLN A 69 -7.90 -20.73 -0.19
C GLN A 69 -7.14 -21.16 -1.46
N ASN A 70 -6.95 -20.25 -2.42
CA ASN A 70 -6.52 -20.63 -3.77
C ASN A 70 -5.14 -20.10 -4.17
N CYS A 71 -4.72 -18.95 -3.65
CA CYS A 71 -3.57 -18.19 -4.18
C CYS A 71 -2.43 -18.04 -3.16
N ALA A 72 -2.77 -17.91 -1.88
CA ALA A 72 -1.84 -17.55 -0.82
C ALA A 72 -0.73 -18.58 -0.58
N VAL A 73 -0.95 -19.85 -0.92
CA VAL A 73 0.07 -20.90 -0.79
C VAL A 73 1.34 -20.59 -1.58
N CYS A 74 1.20 -19.89 -2.71
CA CYS A 74 2.32 -19.51 -3.58
C CYS A 74 2.66 -18.02 -3.46
N HIS A 75 1.65 -17.16 -3.37
CA HIS A 75 1.82 -15.70 -3.38
C HIS A 75 1.89 -15.07 -1.98
N GLY A 76 1.76 -15.84 -0.90
CA GLY A 76 1.74 -15.33 0.47
C GLY A 76 0.39 -14.75 0.88
N ALA A 77 0.08 -14.70 2.17
CA ALA A 77 -1.24 -14.30 2.68
C ALA A 77 -1.66 -12.87 2.29
N GLU A 78 -0.72 -11.94 2.23
CA GLU A 78 -0.91 -10.54 1.82
C GLU A 78 -0.43 -10.31 0.38
N ALA A 79 -0.36 -11.38 -0.42
CA ALA A 79 0.14 -11.35 -1.79
C ALA A 79 1.59 -10.83 -1.91
N GLN A 80 2.40 -10.98 -0.86
CA GLN A 80 3.76 -10.45 -0.75
C GLN A 80 4.86 -11.33 -1.36
N GLY A 81 4.50 -12.48 -1.92
CA GLY A 81 5.43 -13.54 -2.30
C GLY A 81 5.91 -14.36 -1.10
N THR A 82 6.67 -15.41 -1.39
CA THR A 82 7.17 -16.37 -0.38
C THR A 82 8.69 -16.41 -0.28
N VAL A 83 9.40 -15.64 -1.12
CA VAL A 83 10.86 -15.55 -1.18
C VAL A 83 11.33 -14.11 -1.16
N GLY A 84 12.61 -13.89 -0.86
CA GLY A 84 13.21 -12.54 -0.77
C GLY A 84 13.31 -11.83 -2.12
N ASP A 85 14.05 -12.39 -3.08
CA ASP A 85 14.11 -11.86 -4.44
C ASP A 85 13.39 -12.79 -5.43
N TRP A 86 12.26 -12.32 -5.95
CA TRP A 86 11.47 -13.07 -6.92
C TRP A 86 12.10 -13.12 -8.32
N ARG A 87 13.14 -12.33 -8.56
CA ARG A 87 13.89 -12.27 -9.82
C ARG A 87 15.07 -13.25 -9.85
N GLU A 88 15.36 -13.92 -8.74
CA GLU A 88 16.33 -15.01 -8.73
C GLU A 88 15.64 -16.33 -9.07
N LYS A 89 16.32 -17.14 -9.88
CA LYS A 89 15.82 -18.48 -10.22
C LYS A 89 16.02 -19.41 -9.03
N LEU A 90 15.07 -20.31 -8.83
CA LEU A 90 15.16 -21.44 -7.91
C LEU A 90 16.17 -22.48 -8.43
N ASP A 91 16.51 -23.45 -7.58
CA ASP A 91 17.45 -24.54 -7.92
C ASP A 91 17.03 -25.36 -9.15
N ASP A 92 15.72 -25.43 -9.42
CA ASP A 92 15.17 -26.11 -10.59
C ASP A 92 15.12 -25.22 -11.85
N GLY A 93 15.66 -24.00 -11.78
CA GLY A 93 15.74 -23.02 -12.87
C GLY A 93 14.46 -22.21 -13.10
N SER A 94 13.37 -22.48 -12.38
CA SER A 94 12.13 -21.70 -12.46
C SER A 94 12.20 -20.39 -11.68
N PHE A 95 11.39 -19.39 -12.07
CA PHE A 95 11.20 -18.21 -11.24
C PHE A 95 10.13 -18.50 -10.17
N PRO A 96 10.31 -17.99 -8.94
CA PRO A 96 9.28 -18.05 -7.91
C PRO A 96 8.03 -17.24 -8.30
N PRO A 97 6.85 -17.55 -7.72
CA PRO A 97 5.66 -16.73 -7.90
C PRO A 97 5.94 -15.27 -7.47
N PRO A 98 5.69 -14.27 -8.33
CA PRO A 98 5.98 -12.88 -7.97
C PRO A 98 4.99 -12.39 -6.90
N PRO A 99 5.41 -11.44 -6.04
CA PRO A 99 4.49 -10.66 -5.22
C PRO A 99 3.41 -9.99 -6.09
N LEU A 100 2.17 -9.99 -5.63
CA LEU A 100 1.04 -9.31 -6.28
C LEU A 100 0.60 -8.06 -5.52
N ASN A 101 1.14 -7.80 -4.33
CA ASN A 101 0.80 -6.66 -3.47
C ASN A 101 1.35 -5.29 -3.93
N GLY A 102 1.83 -5.19 -5.17
CA GLY A 102 2.35 -3.96 -5.75
C GLY A 102 3.86 -3.80 -5.69
N SER A 103 4.58 -4.68 -4.97
CA SER A 103 6.06 -4.68 -4.92
C SER A 103 6.75 -5.31 -6.13
N ALA A 104 5.98 -5.95 -7.02
CA ALA A 104 6.46 -6.50 -8.29
C ALA A 104 5.67 -5.92 -9.47
N HIS A 105 5.56 -6.65 -10.58
CA HIS A 105 5.13 -6.10 -11.87
C HIS A 105 3.64 -6.23 -12.18
N ALA A 106 2.81 -6.74 -11.25
CA ALA A 106 1.38 -6.99 -11.48
C ALA A 106 0.61 -5.72 -11.94
N TRP A 107 1.01 -4.54 -11.47
CA TRP A 107 0.39 -3.26 -11.81
C TRP A 107 0.61 -2.82 -13.27
N HIS A 108 1.53 -3.43 -14.03
CA HIS A 108 1.68 -3.18 -15.46
C HIS A 108 0.58 -3.83 -16.32
N HIS A 109 -0.26 -4.67 -15.72
CA HIS A 109 -1.25 -5.48 -16.43
C HIS A 109 -2.68 -5.00 -16.12
N PRO A 110 -3.49 -4.64 -17.14
CA PRO A 110 -4.89 -4.27 -16.91
C PRO A 110 -5.70 -5.49 -16.43
N GLN A 111 -6.88 -5.24 -15.87
CA GLN A 111 -7.74 -6.25 -15.26
C GLN A 111 -8.01 -7.45 -16.17
N GLU A 112 -8.25 -7.21 -17.47
CA GLU A 112 -8.46 -8.28 -18.45
C GLU A 112 -7.28 -9.27 -18.54
N ILE A 113 -6.05 -8.77 -18.41
CA ILE A 113 -4.84 -9.61 -18.46
C ILE A 113 -4.66 -10.35 -17.15
N LEU A 114 -4.91 -9.69 -16.02
CA LEU A 114 -4.89 -10.34 -14.70
C LEU A 114 -5.89 -11.51 -14.64
N LEU A 115 -7.11 -11.29 -15.12
CA LEU A 115 -8.13 -12.34 -15.20
C LEU A 115 -7.74 -13.46 -16.17
N ARG A 116 -7.15 -13.13 -17.34
CA ARG A 116 -6.66 -14.14 -18.28
C ARG A 116 -5.59 -15.03 -17.67
N VAL A 117 -4.67 -14.47 -16.89
CA VAL A 117 -3.65 -15.26 -16.17
C VAL A 117 -4.29 -16.14 -15.10
N ILE A 118 -5.32 -15.66 -14.40
CA ILE A 118 -6.08 -16.49 -13.45
C ILE A 118 -6.79 -17.63 -14.19
N ASP A 119 -7.44 -17.36 -15.33
CA ASP A 119 -8.17 -18.35 -16.10
C ASP A 119 -7.25 -19.48 -16.60
N TYR A 120 -6.17 -19.12 -17.28
CA TYR A 120 -5.34 -20.09 -18.01
C TYR A 120 -4.07 -20.51 -17.27
N GLY A 121 -3.78 -19.91 -16.12
CA GLY A 121 -2.57 -20.17 -15.36
C GLY A 121 -1.28 -19.70 -16.07
N GLY A 122 -0.15 -20.20 -15.58
CA GLY A 122 1.19 -19.84 -16.04
C GLY A 122 1.91 -20.92 -16.84
N GLU A 123 1.39 -22.15 -16.91
CA GLU A 123 2.13 -23.29 -17.48
C GLU A 123 2.50 -23.10 -18.94
N ALA A 124 1.57 -22.59 -19.77
CA ALA A 124 1.83 -22.29 -21.18
C ALA A 124 2.92 -21.22 -21.40
N MET A 125 3.24 -20.45 -20.35
CA MET A 125 4.28 -19.42 -20.33
C MET A 125 5.54 -19.88 -19.57
N GLY A 126 5.65 -21.16 -19.23
CA GLY A 126 6.77 -21.74 -18.48
C GLY A 126 6.71 -21.52 -16.96
N GLY A 127 5.58 -21.04 -16.44
CA GLY A 127 5.30 -20.93 -15.01
C GLY A 127 4.69 -22.21 -14.42
N LYS A 128 4.30 -22.13 -13.14
CA LYS A 128 3.67 -23.24 -12.39
C LYS A 128 2.31 -22.88 -11.79
N MET A 129 1.80 -21.68 -12.12
CA MET A 129 0.49 -21.25 -11.64
C MET A 129 -0.59 -22.10 -12.34
N PRO A 130 -1.47 -22.81 -11.62
CA PRO A 130 -2.53 -23.59 -12.23
C PRO A 130 -3.60 -22.68 -12.84
N ALA A 131 -4.39 -23.25 -13.76
CA ALA A 131 -5.56 -22.61 -14.33
C ALA A 131 -6.74 -22.63 -13.34
N PHE A 132 -7.51 -21.55 -13.28
CA PHE A 132 -8.71 -21.42 -12.44
C PHE A 132 -10.00 -21.19 -13.24
N ILE A 133 -9.95 -21.30 -14.57
CA ILE A 133 -11.12 -21.01 -15.43
C ILE A 133 -12.36 -21.82 -15.05
N ASP A 134 -12.19 -23.10 -14.70
CA ASP A 134 -13.25 -24.04 -14.29
C ASP A 134 -13.33 -24.26 -12.76
N VAL A 135 -12.56 -23.49 -11.98
CA VAL A 135 -12.44 -23.64 -10.51
C VAL A 135 -13.13 -22.49 -9.77
N LEU A 136 -13.00 -21.27 -10.29
CA LEU A 136 -13.55 -20.06 -9.70
C LEU A 136 -14.61 -19.47 -10.61
N GLU A 137 -15.65 -18.90 -10.02
CA GLU A 137 -16.62 -18.08 -10.73
C GLU A 137 -16.03 -16.70 -11.07
N GLN A 138 -16.60 -16.01 -12.07
CA GLN A 138 -16.08 -14.71 -12.52
C GLN A 138 -15.98 -13.67 -11.39
N ASN A 139 -16.96 -13.63 -10.50
CA ASN A 139 -16.98 -12.73 -9.34
C ASN A 139 -15.88 -13.09 -8.32
N GLU A 140 -15.53 -14.36 -8.17
CA GLU A 140 -14.45 -14.80 -7.28
C GLU A 140 -13.08 -14.44 -7.83
N LYS A 141 -12.87 -14.57 -9.14
CA LYS A 141 -11.63 -14.13 -9.82
C LYS A 141 -11.45 -12.62 -9.67
N LEU A 142 -12.50 -11.84 -9.91
CA LEU A 142 -12.50 -10.40 -9.68
C LEU A 142 -12.22 -10.06 -8.20
N ALA A 143 -12.85 -10.79 -7.27
CA ALA A 143 -12.61 -10.59 -5.85
C ALA A 143 -11.15 -10.88 -5.46
N ALA A 144 -10.54 -11.94 -5.97
CA ALA A 144 -9.12 -12.23 -5.77
C ALA A 144 -8.22 -11.08 -6.25
N VAL A 145 -8.53 -10.50 -7.43
CA VAL A 145 -7.85 -9.30 -7.95
C VAL A 145 -8.04 -8.10 -7.02
N ALA A 146 -9.27 -7.83 -6.59
CA ALA A 146 -9.58 -6.76 -5.65
C ALA A 146 -8.78 -6.89 -4.35
N TYR A 147 -8.62 -8.12 -3.85
CA TYR A 147 -7.88 -8.37 -2.61
C TYR A 147 -6.41 -8.03 -2.72
N PHE A 148 -5.67 -8.57 -3.71
CA PHE A 148 -4.24 -8.23 -3.79
C PHE A 148 -4.01 -6.75 -4.14
N GLN A 149 -4.92 -6.12 -4.88
CA GLN A 149 -4.87 -4.69 -5.18
C GLN A 149 -5.19 -3.81 -3.96
N SER A 150 -5.82 -4.35 -2.93
CA SER A 150 -6.07 -3.62 -1.68
C SER A 150 -4.80 -3.27 -0.92
N PHE A 151 -3.69 -3.97 -1.19
CA PHE A 151 -2.36 -3.66 -0.66
C PHE A 151 -1.60 -2.60 -1.47
N TRP A 152 -2.10 -2.22 -2.64
CA TRP A 152 -1.42 -1.26 -3.50
C TRP A 152 -1.60 0.15 -2.95
N THR A 153 -0.50 0.90 -2.89
CA THR A 153 -0.55 2.32 -2.61
C THR A 153 -1.40 3.05 -3.65
N ASP A 154 -1.89 4.23 -3.30
CA ASP A 154 -2.64 5.07 -4.24
C ASP A 154 -1.80 5.40 -5.48
N GLU A 155 -0.48 5.57 -5.33
CA GLU A 155 0.44 5.77 -6.45
C GLU A 155 0.48 4.58 -7.42
N ILE A 156 0.67 3.36 -6.91
CA ILE A 156 0.71 2.14 -7.74
C ILE A 156 -0.64 1.93 -8.43
N TYR A 157 -1.74 2.17 -7.71
CA TYR A 157 -3.07 2.04 -8.29
C TYR A 157 -3.31 3.07 -9.41
N GLN A 158 -2.87 4.31 -9.24
CA GLN A 158 -2.96 5.34 -10.28
C GLN A 158 -2.11 4.98 -11.51
N GLN A 159 -0.93 4.38 -11.33
CA GLN A 159 -0.13 3.86 -12.43
C GLN A 159 -0.86 2.72 -13.16
N TRP A 160 -1.45 1.79 -12.42
CA TRP A 160 -2.25 0.72 -13.01
C TRP A 160 -3.45 1.24 -13.81
N MET A 161 -4.13 2.29 -13.34
CA MET A 161 -5.19 2.95 -14.10
C MET A 161 -4.68 3.51 -15.44
N GLN A 162 -3.44 4.01 -15.49
CA GLN A 162 -2.80 4.48 -16.74
C GLN A 162 -2.42 3.31 -17.68
N MET A 163 -2.17 2.13 -17.12
CA MET A 163 -1.88 0.89 -17.87
C MET A 163 -3.15 0.16 -18.35
N GLY A 164 -4.32 0.78 -18.20
CA GLY A 164 -5.61 0.27 -18.64
C GLY A 164 -6.54 -0.09 -17.49
N GLY A 165 -6.10 -0.25 -16.24
CA GLY A 165 -7.02 -0.35 -15.11
C GLY A 165 -8.09 -1.45 -15.21
N ALA A 166 -9.28 -1.15 -14.66
CA ALA A 166 -10.48 -1.98 -14.74
C ALA A 166 -11.23 -1.68 -16.04
N ASN A 167 -11.03 -2.52 -17.06
CA ASN A 167 -11.69 -2.45 -18.37
C ASN A 167 -12.63 -3.62 -18.58
#